data_AF-A0A9D0U3R9-F1
#
_entry.id   AF-A0A9D0U3R9-F1
#
_cell.length_a   1.000
_cell.length_b   1.000
_cell.length_c   1.000
_cell.angle_alpha   90.00
_cell.angle_beta   90.00
_cell.angle_gamma   90.00
#
_symmetry.space_group_name_H-M   'P 1'
#
loop_
_entity.id
_entity.type
_entity.pdbx_description
1 polymer ?
#
loop_
_entity_poly.entity_id
_entity_poly.type
_entity_poly.pdbx_seq_one_letter_code
_entity_poly.pdbx_strand_id
1 'polypeptide(L)'
;MNNSGIFTISLDFELYWGMRDIISIDEYKTHLLGARKAIPHMLDAFKKYNVHATWATVGLLFFKDTKHLKQYLPETIPEYQQENLSPYHYIANTEANKAKLDAVYHYAPELIEVISNTIGQEVATHTFSHYYCREAGQTLTDF
;
A
#
# COMPACT_ATOMS: atom_id res chain seq x y z
N MET A 1 32.44 23.03 7.80
CA MET A 1 31.25 22.46 7.15
C MET A 1 30.08 22.77 8.05
N ASN A 2 29.06 23.47 7.57
CA ASN A 2 27.82 23.64 8.35
C ASN A 2 27.10 22.29 8.36
N ASN A 3 27.04 21.63 9.52
CA ASN A 3 26.17 20.47 9.70
C ASN A 3 24.72 20.98 9.82
N SER A 4 24.08 21.23 8.68
CA SER A 4 22.63 21.43 8.65
C SER A 4 21.94 20.09 8.92
N GLY A 5 21.01 20.08 9.87
CA GLY A 5 20.11 18.93 10.07
C GLY A 5 19.24 18.70 8.84
N ILE A 6 18.92 17.44 8.57
CA ILE A 6 18.00 17.05 7.50
C ILE A 6 16.66 16.71 8.17
N PHE A 7 15.58 17.32 7.67
CA PHE A 7 14.22 16.96 8.03
C PHE A 7 13.62 16.14 6.89
N THR A 8 13.20 14.91 7.17
CA THR A 8 12.69 13.95 6.19
C THR A 8 11.25 13.61 6.49
N ILE A 9 10.41 13.60 5.45
CA ILE A 9 9.04 13.09 5.52
C ILE A 9 8.96 11.84 4.66
N SER A 10 8.63 10.71 5.30
CA SER A 10 8.27 9.46 4.63
C SER A 10 6.86 9.06 5.04
N LEU A 11 6.05 8.63 4.08
CA LEU A 11 4.66 8.28 4.28
C LEU A 11 4.41 6.87 3.74
N ASP A 12 3.90 5.98 4.58
CA ASP A 12 3.46 4.67 4.12
C ASP A 12 2.11 4.81 3.42
N PHE A 13 2.04 4.34 2.18
CA PHE A 13 0.84 4.38 1.36
C PHE A 13 0.36 2.95 1.07
N GLU A 14 -0.66 2.55 1.83
CA GLU A 14 -1.07 1.15 1.93
C GLU A 14 -2.59 0.95 1.75
N LEU A 15 -3.39 1.99 2.04
CA LEU A 15 -4.85 1.91 2.15
C LEU A 15 -5.28 0.71 3.03
N TYR A 16 -6.19 -0.15 2.54
CA TYR A 16 -6.70 -1.25 3.34
C TYR A 16 -5.67 -2.36 3.55
N TRP A 17 -4.61 -2.44 2.73
CA TRP A 17 -3.61 -3.50 2.86
C TRP A 17 -2.95 -3.52 4.24
N GLY A 18 -2.67 -2.34 4.80
CA GLY A 18 -2.10 -2.20 6.15
C GLY A 18 -3.10 -2.32 7.31
N MET A 19 -4.39 -2.51 7.03
CA MET A 19 -5.43 -2.58 8.06
C MET A 19 -6.26 -3.87 8.01
N ARG A 20 -6.12 -4.66 6.95
CA ARG A 20 -6.98 -5.80 6.60
C ARG A 20 -7.04 -6.90 7.67
N ASP A 21 -5.94 -7.17 8.37
CA ASP A 21 -5.91 -8.18 9.45
C ASP A 21 -6.29 -7.61 10.84
N ILE A 22 -6.51 -6.30 10.94
CA ILE A 22 -6.77 -5.60 12.20
C ILE A 22 -8.25 -5.21 12.32
N ILE A 23 -8.86 -4.71 11.25
CA ILE A 23 -10.20 -4.11 11.28
C ILE A 23 -10.94 -4.36 9.97
N SER A 24 -12.27 -4.51 10.04
CA SER A 24 -13.08 -4.70 8.83
C SER A 24 -13.15 -3.44 7.96
N ILE A 25 -13.38 -3.62 6.65
CA ILE A 25 -13.65 -2.51 5.73
C ILE A 25 -14.83 -1.67 6.22
N ASP A 26 -15.90 -2.29 6.72
CA ASP A 26 -17.10 -1.57 7.11
C ASP A 26 -16.87 -0.60 8.27
N GLU A 27 -16.00 -0.98 9.20
CA GLU A 27 -15.59 -0.12 10.32
C GLU A 27 -14.56 0.94 9.91
N TYR A 28 -13.74 0.69 8.89
CA TYR A 28 -12.61 1.54 8.54
C TYR A 28 -12.78 2.39 7.25
N LYS A 29 -13.82 2.14 6.45
CA LYS A 29 -14.02 2.77 5.13
C LYS A 29 -13.97 4.30 5.11
N THR A 30 -14.42 4.96 6.18
CA THR A 30 -14.38 6.43 6.28
C THR A 30 -12.95 6.97 6.27
N HIS A 31 -12.01 6.28 6.92
CA HIS A 31 -10.59 6.62 6.92
C HIS A 31 -9.94 6.35 5.56
N LEU A 32 -10.29 5.25 4.90
CA LEU A 32 -9.79 4.93 3.56
C LEU A 32 -10.23 5.97 2.52
N LEU A 33 -11.50 6.35 2.55
CA LEU A 33 -12.03 7.42 1.69
C LEU A 33 -11.44 8.79 2.07
N GLY A 34 -11.16 9.01 3.35
CA GLY A 34 -10.46 10.19 3.85
C GLY A 34 -9.04 10.28 3.30
N ALA A 35 -8.27 9.19 3.34
CA ALA A 35 -6.89 9.13 2.84
C ALA A 35 -6.83 9.50 1.35
N ARG A 36 -7.76 8.99 0.53
CA ARG A 36 -7.83 9.35 -0.90
C ARG A 36 -8.08 10.82 -1.16
N LYS A 37 -8.81 11.51 -0.26
CA LYS A 37 -9.02 12.96 -0.34
C LYS A 37 -7.82 13.71 0.21
N ALA A 38 -7.22 13.22 1.29
CA ALA A 38 -6.09 13.85 1.95
C ALA A 38 -4.85 13.89 1.06
N ILE A 39 -4.55 12.83 0.33
CA ILE A 39 -3.33 12.73 -0.50
C ILE A 39 -3.22 13.90 -1.49
N PRO A 40 -4.20 14.21 -2.37
CA PRO A 40 -4.13 15.38 -3.24
C PRO A 40 -3.92 16.71 -2.48
N HIS A 41 -4.60 16.90 -1.35
CA HIS A 41 -4.43 18.11 -0.53
C HIS A 41 -3.03 18.20 0.12
N MET A 42 -2.45 17.07 0.51
CA MET A 42 -1.08 17.01 1.00
C MET A 42 -0.08 17.33 -0.11
N LEU A 43 -0.29 16.80 -1.32
CA LEU A 43 0.54 17.10 -2.49
C LEU A 43 0.49 18.59 -2.84
N ASP A 44 -0.70 19.22 -2.81
CA ASP A 44 -0.86 20.66 -3.00
C ASP A 44 -0.09 21.47 -1.94
N ALA A 45 -0.18 21.06 -0.68
CA ALA A 45 0.55 21.70 0.42
C ALA A 45 2.06 21.53 0.28
N PHE A 46 2.53 20.32 -0.03
CA PHE A 46 3.95 20.04 -0.22
C PHE A 46 4.51 20.83 -1.39
N LYS A 47 3.79 20.89 -2.52
CA LYS A 47 4.17 21.73 -3.65
C LYS A 47 4.22 23.22 -3.29
N LYS A 48 3.22 23.72 -2.57
CA LYS A 48 3.14 25.13 -2.14
C LYS A 48 4.33 25.54 -1.27
N TYR A 49 4.76 24.66 -0.37
CA TYR A 49 5.83 24.94 0.59
C TYR A 49 7.18 24.34 0.19
N ASN A 50 7.31 23.82 -1.04
CA ASN A 50 8.52 23.17 -1.56
C ASN A 50 9.05 22.06 -0.63
N VAL A 51 8.14 21.25 -0.09
CA VAL A 51 8.44 20.11 0.76
C VAL A 51 8.67 18.88 -0.11
N HIS A 52 9.80 18.23 0.11
CA HIS A 52 10.09 16.93 -0.50
C HIS A 52 9.62 15.81 0.43
N ALA A 53 8.98 14.79 -0.13
CA ALA A 53 8.54 13.63 0.64
C ALA A 53 8.62 12.35 -0.20
N THR A 54 8.78 11.24 0.50
CA THR A 54 8.81 9.89 -0.09
C THR A 54 7.57 9.12 0.33
N TRP A 55 6.89 8.51 -0.63
CA TRP A 55 5.67 7.73 -0.44
C TRP A 55 6.00 6.25 -0.61
N ALA A 56 6.24 5.55 0.50
CA ALA A 56 6.52 4.13 0.52
C ALA A 56 5.23 3.36 0.25
N THR A 57 5.09 2.84 -0.98
CA THR A 57 3.83 2.31 -1.49
C THR A 57 3.85 0.78 -1.53
N VAL A 58 2.81 0.14 -1.02
CA VAL A 58 2.60 -1.32 -1.19
C VAL A 58 2.31 -1.62 -2.66
N GLY A 59 3.07 -2.55 -3.26
CA GLY A 59 2.94 -2.93 -4.67
C GLY A 59 1.54 -3.31 -5.13
N LEU A 60 0.74 -3.94 -4.26
CA LEU A 60 -0.66 -4.30 -4.55
C LEU A 60 -1.54 -3.09 -4.92
N LEU A 61 -1.17 -1.87 -4.53
CA LEU A 61 -1.90 -0.65 -4.91
C LEU A 61 -1.74 -0.28 -6.40
N PHE A 62 -0.73 -0.77 -7.09
CA PHE A 62 -0.46 -0.42 -8.50
C PHE A 62 -1.41 -1.09 -9.50
N PHE A 63 -2.21 -2.07 -9.06
CA PHE A 63 -3.13 -2.77 -9.95
C PHE A 63 -4.45 -2.03 -10.09
N LYS A 64 -5.18 -2.30 -11.18
CA LYS A 64 -6.46 -1.62 -11.49
C LYS A 64 -7.65 -2.40 -10.95
N ASP A 65 -7.52 -3.72 -10.92
CA ASP A 65 -8.52 -4.65 -10.45
C ASP A 65 -7.85 -6.00 -10.11
N THR A 66 -8.63 -6.93 -9.57
CA THR A 66 -8.15 -8.27 -9.21
C THR A 66 -7.69 -9.08 -10.43
N LYS A 67 -8.26 -8.85 -11.62
CA LYS A 67 -7.83 -9.55 -12.83
C LYS A 67 -6.42 -9.12 -13.24
N HIS A 68 -6.13 -7.82 -13.17
CA HIS A 68 -4.79 -7.27 -13.41
C HIS A 68 -3.80 -7.80 -12.37
N LEU A 69 -4.15 -7.73 -11.08
CA LEU A 69 -3.31 -8.23 -9.98
C LEU A 69 -2.88 -9.69 -10.18
N LYS A 70 -3.81 -10.58 -10.54
CA LYS A 70 -3.54 -12.01 -10.69
C LYS A 70 -2.49 -12.35 -11.76
N GLN A 71 -2.25 -11.46 -12.71
CA GLN A 71 -1.22 -11.66 -13.73
C GLN A 71 0.21 -11.47 -13.19
N TYR A 72 0.33 -10.87 -12.00
CA TYR A 72 1.61 -10.47 -11.40
C TYR A 72 1.78 -10.98 -9.97
N LEU A 73 0.88 -11.85 -9.49
CA LEU A 73 1.10 -12.51 -8.21
C LEU A 73 2.38 -13.36 -8.30
N PRO A 74 3.25 -13.30 -7.27
CA PRO A 74 4.48 -14.08 -7.27
C PRO A 74 4.17 -15.58 -7.19
N GLU A 75 5.06 -16.39 -7.77
CA GLU A 75 4.95 -17.86 -7.71
C GLU A 75 5.15 -18.39 -6.28
N THR A 76 5.95 -17.69 -5.48
CA THR A 76 6.21 -17.98 -4.07
C THR A 76 5.58 -16.88 -3.21
N ILE A 77 4.88 -17.27 -2.15
CA ILE A 77 4.26 -16.37 -1.18
C ILE A 77 4.68 -16.79 0.23
N PRO A 78 4.76 -15.85 1.19
CA PRO A 78 5.09 -16.19 2.57
C PRO A 78 4.02 -17.09 3.20
N GLU A 79 4.45 -18.23 3.72
CA GLU A 79 3.59 -19.19 4.43
C GLU A 79 3.54 -18.85 5.93
N TYR A 80 3.00 -17.68 6.28
CA TYR A 80 2.87 -17.29 7.69
C TYR A 80 2.09 -18.34 8.48
N GLN A 81 2.55 -18.66 9.70
CA GLN A 81 1.80 -19.52 10.62
C GLN A 81 0.42 -18.94 10.95
N GLN A 82 0.30 -17.61 10.97
CA GLN A 82 -0.98 -16.91 11.05
C GLN A 82 -1.45 -16.53 9.64
N GLU A 83 -2.29 -17.38 9.05
CA GLU A 83 -2.77 -17.20 7.66
C GLU A 83 -3.46 -15.86 7.40
N ASN A 84 -4.13 -15.29 8.41
CA ASN A 84 -4.81 -14.00 8.29
C ASN A 84 -3.85 -12.85 7.96
N LEU A 85 -2.58 -12.96 8.34
CA LEU A 85 -1.54 -11.96 8.07
C LEU A 85 -1.12 -11.93 6.61
N SER A 86 -1.41 -12.96 5.83
CA SER A 86 -1.08 -13.01 4.41
C SER A 86 -2.13 -12.26 3.56
N PRO A 87 -1.74 -11.20 2.83
CA PRO A 87 -2.62 -10.59 1.83
C PRO A 87 -3.03 -11.58 0.71
N TYR A 88 -2.16 -12.54 0.38
CA TYR A 88 -2.42 -13.56 -0.65
C TYR A 88 -3.58 -14.50 -0.31
N HIS A 89 -3.58 -15.08 0.89
CA HIS A 89 -4.73 -15.82 1.43
C HIS A 89 -6.02 -14.99 1.43
N TYR A 90 -5.97 -13.71 1.80
CA TYR A 90 -7.14 -12.83 1.73
C TYR A 90 -7.68 -12.66 0.30
N ILE A 91 -6.80 -12.48 -0.69
CA ILE A 91 -7.17 -12.38 -2.11
C ILE A 91 -7.82 -13.71 -2.57
N ALA A 92 -7.19 -14.84 -2.27
CA ALA A 92 -7.67 -16.16 -2.66
C ALA A 92 -9.03 -16.49 -2.03
N ASN A 93 -9.20 -16.23 -0.74
CA ASN A 93 -10.46 -16.47 -0.01
C ASN A 93 -11.59 -15.56 -0.50
N THR A 94 -11.29 -14.29 -0.82
CA THR A 94 -12.27 -13.38 -1.41
C THR A 94 -12.82 -13.95 -2.71
N GLU A 95 -11.94 -14.47 -3.58
CA GLU A 95 -12.35 -15.05 -4.85
C GLU A 95 -13.10 -16.38 -4.70
N ALA A 96 -12.64 -17.27 -3.81
CA ALA A 96 -13.30 -18.54 -3.54
C ALA A 96 -14.75 -18.34 -3.08
N ASN A 97 -15.00 -17.26 -2.33
CA ASN A 97 -16.33 -16.84 -1.88
C ASN A 97 -17.13 -16.07 -2.96
N LYS A 98 -16.63 -15.99 -4.20
CA LYS A 98 -17.22 -15.24 -5.32
C LYS A 98 -17.43 -13.75 -5.01
N ALA A 99 -16.70 -13.21 -4.04
CA ALA A 99 -16.67 -11.80 -3.72
C ALA A 99 -15.62 -11.08 -4.57
N LYS A 100 -15.63 -9.74 -4.53
CA LYS A 100 -14.67 -8.90 -5.25
C LYS A 100 -13.99 -7.97 -4.26
N LEU A 101 -12.69 -7.76 -4.47
CA LEU A 101 -11.98 -6.68 -3.82
C LEU A 101 -12.51 -5.36 -4.38
N ASP A 102 -12.99 -4.49 -3.49
CA ASP A 102 -13.44 -3.16 -3.88
C ASP A 102 -12.23 -2.32 -4.26
N ALA A 103 -12.22 -1.81 -5.50
CA ALA A 103 -11.12 -1.04 -6.03
C ALA A 103 -10.83 0.21 -5.20
N VAL A 104 -11.86 0.82 -4.61
CA VAL A 104 -11.67 2.03 -3.80
C VAL A 104 -10.92 1.77 -2.49
N TYR A 105 -10.77 0.52 -2.06
CA TYR A 105 -10.01 0.20 -0.84
C TYR A 105 -8.67 -0.50 -1.11
N HIS A 106 -8.54 -1.17 -2.27
CA HIS A 106 -7.41 -2.06 -2.56
C HIS A 106 -6.47 -1.58 -3.66
N TYR A 107 -6.89 -0.63 -4.50
CA TYR A 107 -6.17 -0.23 -5.71
C TYR A 107 -6.09 1.28 -5.84
N ALA A 108 -4.94 1.84 -6.20
CA ALA A 108 -4.79 3.28 -6.37
C ALA A 108 -3.78 3.69 -7.45
N PRO A 109 -3.74 3.05 -8.64
CA PRO A 109 -2.73 3.36 -9.65
C PRO A 109 -2.78 4.83 -10.10
N GLU A 110 -3.99 5.40 -10.22
CA GLU A 110 -4.15 6.81 -10.60
C GLU A 110 -3.62 7.76 -9.53
N LEU A 111 -3.75 7.40 -8.24
CA LEU A 111 -3.24 8.23 -7.16
C LEU A 111 -1.72 8.15 -7.06
N ILE A 112 -1.15 6.97 -7.30
CA ILE A 112 0.30 6.77 -7.41
C ILE A 112 0.85 7.58 -8.57
N GLU A 113 0.17 7.61 -9.71
CA GLU A 113 0.53 8.43 -10.86
C GLU A 113 0.48 9.93 -10.56
N VAL A 114 -0.50 10.39 -9.78
CA VAL A 114 -0.56 11.78 -9.32
C VAL A 114 0.60 12.11 -8.37
N ILE A 115 0.95 11.20 -7.45
CA ILE A 115 2.12 11.35 -6.57
C ILE A 115 3.39 11.46 -7.41
N SER A 116 3.64 10.51 -8.32
CA SER A 116 4.88 10.47 -9.12
C SER A 116 5.04 11.67 -10.06
N ASN A 117 3.94 12.25 -10.52
CA ASN A 117 3.94 13.45 -11.36
C ASN A 117 4.02 14.76 -10.56
N THR A 118 3.99 14.71 -9.22
CA THR A 118 4.11 15.91 -8.37
C THR A 118 5.58 16.21 -8.07
N ILE A 119 6.02 17.44 -8.35
CA ILE A 119 7.41 17.84 -8.12
C ILE A 119 7.81 17.68 -6.64
N GLY A 120 9.01 17.13 -6.41
CA GLY A 120 9.54 16.89 -5.06
C GLY A 120 8.96 15.66 -4.35
N GLN A 121 8.11 14.87 -5.02
CA GLN A 121 7.50 13.68 -4.46
C GLN A 121 8.11 12.42 -5.08
N GLU A 122 8.59 11.52 -4.24
CA GLU A 122 9.15 10.24 -4.65
C GLU A 122 8.16 9.11 -4.34
N VAL A 123 8.01 8.16 -5.26
CA VAL A 123 7.33 6.88 -4.99
C VAL A 123 8.39 5.83 -4.68
N ALA A 124 8.38 5.32 -3.46
CA ALA A 124 9.26 4.24 -3.01
C ALA A 124 8.48 2.94 -2.80
N THR A 125 9.19 1.84 -2.62
CA THR A 125 8.57 0.54 -2.33
C THR A 125 8.36 0.36 -0.83
N HIS A 126 7.15 -0.08 -0.46
CA HIS A 126 6.86 -0.71 0.83
C HIS A 126 6.58 -2.21 0.61
N THR A 127 7.49 -2.85 -0.13
CA THR A 127 7.39 -4.24 -0.64
C THR A 127 6.21 -4.47 -1.61
N PHE A 128 6.07 -5.70 -2.13
CA PHE A 128 4.99 -6.02 -3.06
C PHE A 128 3.61 -6.04 -2.39
N SER A 129 3.52 -6.63 -1.20
CA SER A 129 2.32 -6.72 -0.36
C SER A 129 2.62 -6.17 1.03
N HIS A 130 1.64 -5.88 1.88
CA HIS A 130 1.94 -5.58 3.29
C HIS A 130 2.59 -6.83 3.94
N TYR A 131 3.92 -6.79 4.13
CA TYR A 131 4.74 -7.95 4.46
C TYR A 131 5.25 -7.85 5.90
N TYR A 132 5.02 -8.91 6.67
CA TYR A 132 5.37 -8.96 8.08
C TYR A 132 6.73 -9.63 8.27
N CYS A 133 7.83 -8.88 8.20
CA CYS A 133 9.21 -9.42 8.22
C CYS A 133 9.63 -10.24 9.46
N ARG A 134 8.80 -10.31 10.50
CA ARG A 134 9.12 -10.97 11.78
C ARG A 134 8.21 -12.15 12.12
N GLU A 135 7.26 -12.46 11.25
CA GLU A 135 6.30 -13.52 11.50
C GLU A 135 6.86 -14.90 11.15
N ALA A 136 6.49 -15.90 11.95
CA ALA A 136 6.94 -17.26 11.73
C ALA A 136 6.33 -17.84 10.44
N GLY A 137 7.07 -18.74 9.78
CA GLY A 137 6.63 -19.43 8.56
C GLY A 137 7.14 -18.80 7.25
N GLN A 138 7.75 -17.62 7.31
CA GLN A 138 8.46 -17.05 6.16
C GLN A 138 9.91 -17.55 6.06
N THR A 139 10.43 -17.53 4.85
CA THR A 139 11.81 -17.83 4.48
C THR A 139 12.43 -16.66 3.73
N LEU A 140 13.76 -16.65 3.58
CA LEU A 140 14.48 -15.61 2.83
C LEU A 140 14.08 -15.56 1.33
N THR A 141 13.50 -16.63 0.79
CA THR A 141 13.03 -16.66 -0.60
C THR A 141 11.64 -16.05 -0.78
N ASP A 142 10.93 -15.78 0.32
CA ASP A 142 9.58 -15.21 0.30
C ASP A 142 9.58 -13.67 0.33
N PHE A 143 10.77 -13.06 0.45
CA PHE A 143 11.02 -11.62 0.37
C PHE A 143 11.64 -11.27 -0.99
#